data_AF-A0AAW2V037-F1
#
_entry.id   AF-A0AAW2V037-F1
#
_cell.length_a   1.000
_cell.length_b   1.000
_cell.length_c   1.000
_cell.angle_alpha   90.00
_cell.angle_beta   90.00
_cell.angle_gamma   90.00
#
_symmetry.space_group_name_H-M   'P 1'
#
loop_
_entity.id
_entity.type
_entity.pdbx_description
1 polymer ?
#
loop_
_entity_poly.entity_id
_entity_poly.type
_entity_poly.pdbx_seq_one_letter_code
_entity_poly.pdbx_strand_id
1 'polypeptide(L)'
;MQAIIKGLEKVKQELAASENDGPVSEVFHKTLKEFVGAAESEVSSVTNLYSVAGRHADALATYFGEDPARYPFEQVTATLLNFVRLFQKAHEENCKEAELEKKKAQKEAEMENAKGINLTKKEVKD
;
A
#
# COMPACT_ATOMS: atom_id res chain seq x y z
N MET A 1 17.92 -2.71 6.82
CA MET A 1 18.46 -4.10 6.78
C MET A 1 19.81 -4.25 7.47
N GLN A 2 20.81 -3.41 7.17
CA GLN A 2 22.20 -3.57 7.64
C GLN A 2 22.38 -3.77 9.15
N ALA A 3 21.65 -3.03 9.98
CA ALA A 3 21.75 -3.16 11.44
C ALA A 3 21.36 -4.57 11.94
N ILE A 4 20.35 -5.19 11.32
CA ILE A 4 19.86 -6.52 11.69
C ILE A 4 20.91 -7.58 11.31
N ILE A 5 21.46 -7.49 10.09
CA ILE A 5 22.51 -8.40 9.59
C ILE A 5 23.73 -8.33 10.50
N LYS A 6 24.25 -7.13 10.76
CA LYS A 6 25.40 -6.91 11.65
C LYS A 6 25.12 -7.35 13.08
N GLY A 7 23.89 -7.18 13.57
CA GLY A 7 23.47 -7.67 14.87
C GLY A 7 23.60 -9.19 14.95
N LEU A 8 23.02 -9.90 13.98
CA LEU A 8 23.11 -11.36 13.92
C LEU A 8 24.55 -11.86 13.78
N GLU A 9 25.39 -11.20 12.98
CA GLU A 9 26.82 -11.53 12.87
C GLU A 9 27.53 -11.48 14.23
N LYS A 10 27.27 -10.44 15.03
CA LYS A 10 27.83 -10.33 16.38
C LYS A 10 27.34 -11.45 17.30
N VAL A 11 26.05 -11.76 17.28
CA VAL A 11 25.50 -12.87 18.07
C VAL A 11 26.15 -14.20 17.70
N LYS A 12 26.43 -14.43 16.41
CA LYS A 12 27.14 -15.63 15.95
C LYS A 12 28.59 -15.68 16.42
N GLN A 13 29.26 -14.54 16.52
CA GLN A 13 30.60 -14.45 17.11
C GLN A 13 30.60 -14.79 18.60
N GLU A 14 29.63 -14.28 19.36
CA GLU A 14 29.45 -14.63 20.78
C GLU A 14 29.15 -16.13 20.96
N LEU A 15 28.36 -16.73 20.05
CA LEU A 15 28.09 -18.17 20.06
C LEU A 15 29.39 -18.97 19.90
N ALA A 16 30.22 -18.61 18.91
CA ALA A 16 31.51 -19.27 18.69
C ALA A 16 32.48 -19.06 19.86
N ALA A 17 32.50 -17.88 20.48
CA ALA A 17 33.33 -17.61 21.65
C ALA A 17 32.92 -18.49 22.84
N SER A 18 31.62 -18.63 23.08
CA SER A 18 31.07 -19.36 24.24
C SER A 18 31.42 -20.85 24.30
N GLU A 19 31.81 -21.47 23.17
CA GLU A 19 32.28 -22.86 23.12
C GLU A 19 33.55 -23.09 23.95
N ASN A 20 34.36 -22.04 24.15
CA ASN A 20 35.65 -22.11 24.82
C ASN A 20 35.60 -21.68 26.30
N ASP A 21 34.44 -21.23 26.79
CA ASP A 21 34.29 -20.67 28.14
C ASP A 21 34.14 -21.74 29.24
N GLY A 22 33.98 -23.01 28.85
CA GLY A 22 33.84 -24.13 29.79
C GLY A 22 32.46 -24.20 30.47
N PRO A 23 32.31 -24.94 31.57
CA PRO A 23 30.99 -25.28 32.14
C PRO A 23 30.14 -24.08 32.56
N VAL A 24 30.76 -22.92 32.84
CA VAL A 24 30.05 -21.71 33.25
C VAL A 24 29.15 -21.14 32.13
N SER A 25 29.46 -21.41 30.87
CA SER A 25 28.71 -20.92 29.71
C SER A 25 27.70 -21.92 29.15
N GLU A 26 27.58 -23.15 29.68
CA GLU A 26 26.82 -24.24 29.04
C GLU A 26 25.36 -23.84 28.75
N VAL A 27 24.68 -23.25 29.74
CA VAL A 27 23.30 -22.78 29.58
C VAL A 27 23.21 -21.62 28.58
N PHE A 28 24.17 -20.70 28.61
CA PHE A 28 24.25 -19.58 27.68
C PHE A 28 24.45 -20.07 26.24
N HIS A 29 25.45 -20.92 26.01
CA HIS A 29 25.75 -21.50 24.70
C HIS A 29 24.53 -22.22 24.11
N LYS A 30 23.88 -23.08 24.90
CA LYS A 30 22.68 -23.81 24.45
C LYS A 30 21.55 -22.85 24.06
N THR A 31 21.25 -21.88 24.92
CA THR A 31 20.18 -20.89 24.67
C THR A 31 20.49 -20.04 23.44
N LEU A 32 21.75 -19.60 23.32
CA LEU A 32 22.21 -18.78 22.21
C LEU A 32 22.17 -19.52 20.87
N LYS A 33 22.49 -20.83 20.87
CA LYS A 33 22.39 -21.69 19.69
C LYS A 33 20.96 -21.80 19.17
N GLU A 34 19.99 -22.03 20.06
CA GLU A 34 18.57 -22.08 19.70
C GLU A 34 18.09 -20.72 19.17
N PHE A 35 18.49 -19.62 19.83
CA PHE A 35 18.18 -18.27 19.37
C PHE A 35 18.75 -17.97 17.98
N VAL A 36 20.03 -18.27 17.74
CA VAL A 36 20.68 -18.02 16.45
C VAL A 36 19.99 -18.79 15.33
N GLY A 37 19.63 -20.06 15.55
CA GLY A 37 18.91 -20.85 14.56
C GLY A 37 17.57 -20.22 14.16
N ALA A 38 16.79 -19.73 15.12
CA ALA A 38 15.54 -19.03 14.84
C ALA A 38 15.78 -17.68 14.14
N ALA A 39 16.74 -16.89 14.65
CA ALA A 39 17.06 -15.57 14.13
C ALA A 39 17.58 -15.62 12.69
N GLU A 40 18.38 -16.63 12.32
CA GLU A 40 18.86 -16.80 10.94
C GLU A 40 17.72 -16.99 9.94
N SER A 41 16.72 -17.81 10.31
CA SER A 41 15.52 -18.02 9.49
C SER A 41 14.75 -16.71 9.29
N GLU A 42 14.49 -15.98 10.37
CA GLU A 42 13.75 -14.72 10.33
C GLU A 42 14.51 -13.63 9.55
N VAL A 43 15.82 -13.49 9.77
CA VAL A 43 16.66 -12.53 9.05
C VAL A 43 16.71 -12.84 7.56
N SER A 44 16.79 -14.12 7.19
CA SER A 44 16.71 -14.55 5.78
C SER A 44 15.35 -14.19 5.18
N SER A 45 14.26 -14.51 5.87
CA SER A 45 12.88 -14.22 5.44
C SER A 45 12.67 -12.72 5.17
N VAL A 46 13.00 -11.86 6.14
CA VAL A 46 12.82 -10.41 5.98
C VAL A 46 13.75 -9.81 4.91
N THR A 47 14.97 -10.33 4.78
CA THR A 47 15.92 -9.87 3.74
C THR A 47 15.41 -10.20 2.34
N ASN A 48 14.85 -11.39 2.16
CA ASN A 48 14.23 -11.80 0.91
C ASN A 48 13.02 -10.92 0.59
N LEU A 49 12.13 -10.68 1.56
CA LEU A 49 10.97 -9.83 1.38
C LEU A 49 11.36 -8.40 0.97
N TYR A 50 12.33 -7.80 1.66
CA TYR A 50 12.80 -6.45 1.35
C TYR A 50 13.44 -6.38 -0.05
N SER A 51 14.20 -7.39 -0.43
CA SER A 51 14.83 -7.46 -1.76
C SER A 51 13.81 -7.59 -2.88
N VAL A 52 12.79 -8.44 -2.71
CA VAL A 52 11.70 -8.61 -3.69
C VAL A 52 10.89 -7.32 -3.81
N ALA A 53 10.51 -6.72 -2.68
CA ALA A 53 9.74 -5.48 -2.67
C ALA A 53 10.51 -4.31 -3.32
N GLY A 54 11.81 -4.18 -3.05
CA GLY A 54 12.67 -3.20 -3.71
C GLY A 54 12.70 -3.37 -5.23
N ARG A 55 12.92 -4.60 -5.72
CA ARG A 55 12.91 -4.87 -7.18
C ARG A 55 11.56 -4.57 -7.83
N HIS A 56 10.45 -4.79 -7.13
CA HIS A 56 9.14 -4.43 -7.66
C HIS A 56 8.97 -2.91 -7.77
N ALA A 57 9.46 -2.14 -6.80
CA ALA A 57 9.45 -0.68 -6.88
C ALA A 57 10.33 -0.17 -8.03
N ASP A 58 11.52 -0.75 -8.21
CA ASP A 58 12.41 -0.41 -9.33
C ASP A 58 11.77 -0.72 -10.69
N ALA A 59 11.10 -1.87 -10.80
CA ALA A 59 10.38 -2.26 -12.00
C ALA A 59 9.22 -1.30 -12.32
N LEU A 60 8.51 -0.81 -11.29
CA LEU A 60 7.46 0.20 -11.47
C LEU A 60 8.03 1.53 -11.98
N ALA A 61 9.14 2.01 -11.40
CA ALA A 61 9.80 3.22 -11.90
C ALA A 61 10.19 3.05 -13.38
N THR A 62 10.82 1.91 -13.71
CA THR A 62 11.19 1.57 -15.09
C THR A 62 9.98 1.52 -16.02
N TYR A 63 8.86 0.94 -15.58
CA TYR A 63 7.63 0.84 -16.37
C TYR A 63 7.08 2.23 -16.77
N PHE A 64 7.22 3.23 -15.89
CA PHE A 64 6.83 4.61 -16.20
C PHE A 64 7.91 5.42 -16.93
N GLY A 65 9.02 4.79 -17.34
CA GLY A 65 10.12 5.46 -18.03
C GLY A 65 11.03 6.28 -17.10
N GLU A 66 10.94 6.04 -15.80
CA GLU A 66 11.72 6.73 -14.78
C GLU A 66 12.99 5.94 -14.42
N ASP A 67 14.00 6.64 -13.91
CA ASP A 67 15.22 6.03 -13.37
C ASP A 67 15.00 5.54 -11.93
N PRO A 68 15.05 4.22 -11.64
CA PRO A 68 14.86 3.69 -10.29
C PRO A 68 15.76 4.33 -9.22
N ALA A 69 16.97 4.75 -9.57
CA ALA A 69 17.89 5.39 -8.62
C ALA A 69 17.38 6.74 -8.08
N ARG A 70 16.40 7.35 -8.76
CA ARG A 70 15.79 8.62 -8.37
C ARG A 70 14.52 8.45 -7.54
N TYR A 71 13.97 7.24 -7.47
CA TYR A 71 12.69 6.96 -6.82
C TYR A 71 12.89 5.85 -5.76
N PRO A 72 13.29 6.21 -4.53
CA PRO A 72 13.41 5.25 -3.45
C PRO A 72 12.06 4.56 -3.17
N PHE A 73 12.14 3.35 -2.62
CA PHE A 73 10.97 2.50 -2.33
C PHE A 73 9.86 3.25 -1.57
N GLU A 74 10.21 4.06 -0.58
CA GLU A 74 9.27 4.84 0.23
C GLU A 74 8.53 5.88 -0.61
N GLN A 75 9.20 6.48 -1.59
CA GLN A 75 8.58 7.44 -2.51
C GLN A 75 7.62 6.74 -3.47
N VAL A 76 8.01 5.58 -4.02
CA VAL A 76 7.14 4.79 -4.90
C VAL A 76 5.86 4.39 -4.16
N THR A 77 5.99 3.86 -2.95
CA THR A 77 4.83 3.44 -2.14
C THR A 77 3.95 4.62 -1.71
N ALA A 78 4.53 5.77 -1.33
CA ALA A 78 3.78 6.97 -1.02
C ALA A 78 2.98 7.50 -2.23
N THR A 79 3.57 7.49 -3.42
CA THR A 79 2.90 7.90 -4.67
C THR A 79 1.69 7.01 -4.96
N LEU A 80 1.85 5.68 -4.89
CA LEU A 80 0.74 4.75 -5.11
C LEU A 80 -0.39 4.93 -4.08
N LEU A 81 -0.04 5.09 -2.80
CA LEU A 81 -1.01 5.34 -1.74
C LEU A 81 -1.80 6.62 -1.99
N ASN A 82 -1.12 7.70 -2.35
CA ASN A 82 -1.74 8.98 -2.65
C ASN A 82 -2.65 8.88 -3.88
N PHE A 83 -2.21 8.20 -4.94
CA PHE A 83 -3.03 7.95 -6.12
C PHE A 83 -4.33 7.23 -5.77
N VAL A 84 -4.26 6.11 -5.02
CA VAL A 84 -5.46 5.35 -4.62
C VAL A 84 -6.42 6.21 -3.81
N ARG A 85 -5.90 6.99 -2.84
CA ARG A 85 -6.72 7.89 -2.02
C ARG A 85 -7.41 8.97 -2.85
N LEU A 86 -6.68 9.63 -3.74
CA LEU A 86 -7.24 10.67 -4.61
C LEU A 86 -8.26 10.09 -5.59
N PHE A 87 -7.96 8.92 -6.16
CA PHE A 87 -8.85 8.24 -7.08
C PHE A 87 -10.18 7.83 -6.42
N GLN A 88 -10.11 7.28 -5.20
CA GLN A 88 -11.31 6.95 -4.41
C GLN A 88 -12.15 8.20 -4.11
N LYS A 89 -11.49 9.29 -3.68
CA LYS A 89 -12.18 10.56 -3.42
C LYS A 89 -12.86 11.10 -4.67
N ALA A 90 -12.17 11.13 -5.81
CA ALA A 90 -12.74 11.57 -7.08
C ALA A 90 -13.92 10.69 -7.52
N HIS A 91 -13.84 9.37 -7.29
CA HIS A 91 -14.95 8.47 -7.57
C HIS A 91 -16.19 8.80 -6.74
N GLU A 92 -16.03 9.04 -5.43
CA GLU A 92 -17.13 9.45 -4.57
C GLU A 92 -17.76 10.79 -4.99
N GLU A 93 -16.93 11.76 -5.38
CA GLU A 93 -17.37 13.07 -5.86
C GLU A 93 -18.17 12.94 -7.17
N ASN A 94 -17.65 12.16 -8.12
CA ASN A 94 -18.34 11.89 -9.39
C ASN A 94 -19.70 11.19 -9.19
N CYS A 95 -19.78 10.24 -8.25
CA CYS A 95 -21.05 9.58 -7.93
C CYS A 95 -22.09 10.58 -7.37
N LYS A 96 -21.67 11.48 -6.47
CA LYS A 96 -22.55 12.53 -5.93
C LYS A 96 -23.03 13.49 -7.00
N GLU A 97 -22.15 13.90 -7.90
CA GLU A 97 -22.49 14.81 -9.00
C GLU A 97 -23.49 14.17 -9.97
N ALA A 98 -23.25 12.91 -10.38
CA ALA A 98 -24.16 12.17 -11.25
C ALA A 98 -25.57 12.01 -10.65
N GLU A 99 -25.68 11.79 -9.34
CA GLU A 99 -26.98 11.74 -8.66
C GLU A 99 -27.70 13.10 -8.67
N LEU A 100 -26.97 14.20 -8.47
CA LEU A 100 -27.53 15.55 -8.49
C LEU A 100 -28.01 15.92 -9.91
N GLU A 101 -27.22 15.62 -10.93
CA GLU A 101 -27.60 15.84 -12.33
C GLU A 101 -28.84 15.04 -12.72
N LYS A 102 -28.90 13.76 -12.34
CA LYS A 102 -30.08 12.91 -12.58
C LYS A 102 -31.34 13.51 -11.94
N LYS A 103 -31.25 14.01 -10.70
CA LYS A 103 -32.37 14.66 -10.00
C LYS A 103 -32.79 15.97 -10.66
N LYS A 104 -31.84 16.78 -11.16
CA LYS A 104 -32.14 18.02 -11.90
C LYS A 104 -32.86 17.73 -13.20
N ALA A 105 -32.35 16.79 -14.00
CA ALA A 105 -32.95 16.39 -15.26
C ALA A 105 -34.38 15.85 -15.08
N GLN A 106 -34.63 15.06 -14.03
CA GLN A 106 -35.98 14.59 -13.68
C GLN A 106 -36.94 15.74 -13.37
N LYS A 107 -36.51 16.71 -12.54
CA LYS A 107 -37.33 17.88 -12.19
C LYS A 107 -37.61 18.77 -13.40
N GLU A 108 -36.63 18.98 -14.28
CA GLU A 108 -36.82 19.75 -15.51
C GLU A 108 -37.82 19.07 -16.44
N ALA A 109 -37.71 17.76 -16.65
CA ALA A 109 -38.67 16.99 -17.44
C ALA A 109 -40.09 17.02 -16.85
N GLU A 110 -40.23 16.91 -15.52
CA GLU A 110 -41.53 17.07 -14.85
C GLU A 110 -42.14 18.46 -15.06
N MET A 111 -41.34 19.52 -14.97
CA MET A 111 -41.79 20.89 -15.22
C MET A 111 -42.21 21.13 -16.69
N GLU A 112 -41.48 20.59 -17.66
CA GLU A 112 -41.84 20.69 -19.07
C GLU A 112 -43.15 19.94 -19.37
N ASN A 113 -43.30 18.71 -18.86
CA ASN A 113 -44.52 17.94 -19.00
C ASN A 113 -45.74 18.65 -18.38
N ALA A 114 -45.58 19.26 -17.20
CA ALA A 114 -46.64 20.04 -16.56
C ALA A 114 -47.06 21.28 -17.36
N LYS A 115 -46.10 21.95 -18.05
CA LYS A 115 -46.41 23.09 -18.94
C LYS A 115 -47.12 22.64 -20.23
N GLY A 116 -46.71 21.52 -20.83
CA GLY A 116 -47.35 20.96 -22.03
C GLY A 116 -48.82 20.53 -21.81
N ILE A 117 -49.14 19.98 -20.63
CA ILE A 117 -50.52 19.61 -20.27
C ILE A 117 -51.42 20.84 -20.09
N ASN A 118 -50.88 21.98 -19.63
CA ASN A 118 -51.65 23.21 -19.45
C ASN A 118 -51.97 23.92 -20.78
N LEU A 119 -51.12 23.79 -21.80
CA LEU A 119 -51.36 24.36 -23.14
C LEU A 119 -52.44 23.57 -23.90
N THR A 120 -52.36 22.24 -23.89
CA THR A 120 -53.34 21.37 -24.56
C THR A 120 -54.73 21.44 -23.93
N LYS A 121 -54.86 21.69 -22.63
CA LYS A 121 -56.17 21.98 -21.99
C LYS A 121 -56.77 23.33 -22.34
N LYS A 122 -55.96 24.29 -22.82
CA LYS A 122 -56.41 25.63 -23.22
C LYS A 122 -56.94 25.65 -24.65
N GLU A 123 -56.36 24.84 -25.54
CA GLU A 123 -56.77 24.73 -26.94
C GLU A 123 -58.05 23.91 -27.18
N VAL A 124 -58.46 23.05 -26.23
CA VAL A 124 -59.68 22.23 -26.36
C VAL A 124 -60.95 22.98 -25.86
N LYS A 125 -60.83 24.27 -25.48
CA LYS A 125 -61.93 25.04 -24.87
C LYS A 125 -62.59 26.10 -25.75
N ASP A 126 -62.24 26.19 -27.04
CA ASP A 126 -62.92 27.06 -28.01
C ASP A 126 -63.72 26.25 -29.04
#